data_AF-A0A5N6PAN7-F1
#
_entry.id   AF-A0A5N6PAN7-F1
#
_cell.length_a   1.000
_cell.length_b   1.000
_cell.length_c   1.000
_cell.angle_alpha   90.00
_cell.angle_beta   90.00
_cell.angle_gamma   90.00
#
_symmetry.space_group_name_H-M   'P 1'
#
loop_
_entity.id
_entity.type
_entity.pdbx_description
1 polymer ?
#
loop_
_entity_poly.entity_id
_entity_poly.type
_entity_poly.pdbx_seq_one_letter_code
_entity_poly.pdbx_strand_id
1 'polypeptide(L)'
;MHDVVGGSHPSAVRVAGQSMNSTGSTMFGFGSIFVIDNSLTAIPDANSTLIGRAQGLYAISSQQNELSLLMTLTYNFVSGIYNGSSLSIVGRNPVMNEVREMPVVGGTGVFRLARGFALAKTHSMDQVVDIFEVFSGEDGDFEIEWFGRWMVSGVGRHGGGRSQVIISWMSSW
;
A
#
# COMPACT_ATOMS: atom_id res chain seq x y z
N MET A 1 1.69 -0.25 6.93
CA MET A 1 0.50 -1.10 6.92
C MET A 1 0.70 -2.25 7.90
N HIS A 2 -0.33 -2.58 8.67
CA HIS A 2 -0.33 -3.72 9.60
C HIS A 2 -1.35 -4.77 9.13
N ASP A 3 -0.86 -5.90 8.61
CA ASP A 3 -1.66 -7.03 8.12
C ASP A 3 -1.67 -8.13 9.17
N VAL A 4 -2.71 -8.16 10.01
CA VAL A 4 -2.83 -9.08 11.14
C VAL A 4 -3.79 -10.20 10.76
N VAL A 5 -3.25 -11.38 10.45
CA VAL A 5 -4.05 -12.56 10.02
C VAL A 5 -4.54 -13.41 11.21
N GLY A 6 -3.91 -13.29 12.37
CA GLY A 6 -4.20 -14.10 13.56
C GLY A 6 -4.56 -13.28 14.81
N GLY A 7 -4.72 -13.96 15.95
CA GLY A 7 -5.01 -13.33 17.24
C GLY A 7 -6.50 -13.00 17.44
N SER A 8 -6.79 -12.21 18.47
CA SER A 8 -8.18 -11.89 18.89
C SER A 8 -8.84 -10.79 18.06
N HIS A 9 -8.06 -10.00 17.31
CA HIS A 9 -8.54 -8.87 16.51
C HIS A 9 -7.82 -8.86 15.15
N PRO A 10 -8.09 -9.85 14.26
CA PRO A 10 -7.48 -9.90 12.95
C PRO A 10 -7.96 -8.74 12.09
N SER A 11 -7.03 -8.13 11.33
CA SER A 11 -7.35 -7.15 10.29
C SER A 11 -7.47 -7.78 8.91
N ALA A 12 -7.08 -9.05 8.76
CA ALA A 12 -7.18 -9.84 7.55
C ALA A 12 -7.92 -11.15 7.80
N VAL A 13 -8.97 -11.42 7.03
CA VAL A 13 -9.81 -12.61 7.20
C VAL A 13 -9.90 -13.38 5.89
N ARG A 14 -9.61 -14.68 5.95
CA ARG A 14 -9.76 -15.57 4.79
C ARG A 14 -11.23 -15.81 4.50
N VAL A 15 -11.69 -15.41 3.32
CA VAL A 15 -13.09 -15.53 2.87
C VAL A 15 -13.32 -16.63 1.84
N ALA A 16 -12.26 -17.11 1.17
CA ALA A 16 -12.36 -18.20 0.21
C ALA A 16 -11.04 -18.97 0.08
N GLY A 17 -11.13 -20.15 -0.53
CA GLY A 17 -10.02 -21.03 -0.90
C GLY A 17 -10.27 -22.48 -0.50
N GLN A 18 -9.27 -23.34 -0.68
CA GLN A 18 -9.38 -24.77 -0.33
C GLN A 18 -9.73 -24.97 1.15
N SER A 19 -10.46 -26.04 1.44
CA SER A 19 -10.80 -26.42 2.83
C SER A 19 -9.53 -26.74 3.60
N MET A 20 -9.40 -26.19 4.81
CA MET A 20 -8.26 -26.45 5.70
C MET A 20 -8.20 -27.93 6.16
N ASN A 21 -9.28 -28.68 5.98
CA ASN A 21 -9.33 -30.11 6.27
C ASN A 21 -8.88 -30.97 5.08
N SER A 22 -8.63 -30.38 3.91
CA SER A 22 -8.14 -31.10 2.73
C SER A 22 -6.64 -31.40 2.84
N THR A 23 -6.24 -32.60 2.42
CA THR A 23 -4.84 -33.03 2.41
C THR A 23 -3.98 -32.10 1.55
N GLY A 24 -2.89 -31.57 2.11
CA GLY A 24 -1.98 -30.64 1.41
C GLY A 24 -2.49 -29.20 1.31
N SER A 25 -3.62 -28.86 1.94
CA SER A 25 -4.10 -27.48 2.01
C SER A 25 -3.23 -26.64 2.95
N THR A 26 -3.04 -25.37 2.59
CA THR A 26 -2.35 -24.39 3.43
C THR A 26 -3.20 -23.12 3.52
N MET A 27 -3.08 -22.39 4.64
CA MET A 27 -3.78 -21.11 4.82
C MET A 27 -3.53 -20.16 3.64
N PHE A 28 -2.28 -20.12 3.19
CA PHE A 28 -1.81 -19.31 2.06
C PHE A 28 -1.64 -20.11 0.75
N GLY A 29 -2.47 -21.13 0.53
CA GLY A 29 -2.47 -21.91 -0.71
C GLY A 29 -3.09 -21.15 -1.89
N PHE A 30 -2.78 -21.58 -3.12
CA PHE A 30 -3.35 -21.00 -4.34
C PHE A 30 -4.89 -20.91 -4.27
N GLY A 31 -5.43 -19.75 -4.65
CA GLY A 31 -6.86 -19.47 -4.61
C GLY A 31 -7.40 -19.09 -3.23
N SER A 32 -6.57 -19.04 -2.18
CA SER A 32 -6.97 -18.40 -0.92
C SER A 32 -7.20 -16.91 -1.12
N ILE A 33 -8.34 -16.39 -0.67
CA ILE A 33 -8.71 -14.97 -0.75
C ILE A 33 -8.92 -14.42 0.65
N PHE A 34 -8.37 -13.25 0.90
CA PHE A 34 -8.46 -12.53 2.17
C PHE A 34 -9.10 -11.17 1.95
N VAL A 35 -10.05 -10.80 2.80
CA VAL A 35 -10.55 -9.43 2.91
C VAL A 35 -9.81 -8.73 4.04
N ILE A 36 -9.38 -7.49 3.80
CA ILE A 36 -8.50 -6.75 4.70
C ILE A 36 -9.07 -5.39 5.08
N ASP A 37 -8.75 -4.99 6.31
CA ASP A 37 -8.97 -3.67 6.87
C ASP A 37 -7.77 -3.25 7.75
N ASN A 38 -6.64 -3.03 7.10
CA ASN A 38 -5.34 -2.87 7.75
C ASN A 38 -5.10 -1.40 8.16
N SER A 39 -4.54 -1.18 9.34
CA SER A 39 -4.15 0.17 9.76
C SER A 39 -2.91 0.65 9.00
N LEU A 40 -2.89 1.94 8.70
CA LEU A 40 -1.71 2.66 8.20
C LEU A 40 -1.29 3.63 9.29
N THR A 41 -0.06 3.50 9.78
CA THR A 41 0.47 4.32 10.86
C THR A 41 1.67 5.15 10.40
N ALA A 42 1.93 6.23 11.12
CA ALA A 42 2.98 7.19 10.81
C ALA A 42 4.41 6.70 11.11
N ILE A 43 4.61 5.51 11.64
CA ILE A 43 5.90 4.82 11.67
C ILE A 43 5.63 3.32 11.74
N PRO A 44 6.67 2.46 11.63
CA PRO A 44 6.56 1.03 11.88
C PRO A 44 6.23 0.62 13.33
N ASP A 45 5.34 1.34 14.02
CA ASP A 45 4.78 1.01 15.33
C ASP A 45 3.25 1.03 15.24
N ALA A 46 2.59 -0.05 15.66
CA ALA A 46 1.14 -0.20 15.66
C ALA A 46 0.42 0.81 16.57
N ASN A 47 1.10 1.33 17.59
CA ASN A 47 0.56 2.34 18.51
C ASN A 47 0.83 3.78 18.04
N SER A 48 1.55 3.95 16.94
CA SER A 48 1.82 5.29 16.41
C SER A 48 0.60 5.88 15.69
N THR A 49 0.68 7.17 15.37
CA THR A 49 -0.42 7.94 14.78
C THR A 49 -1.03 7.23 13.58
N LEU A 50 -2.35 6.99 13.62
CA LEU A 50 -3.11 6.48 12.49
C LEU A 50 -3.19 7.54 11.39
N ILE A 51 -2.74 7.18 10.18
CA ILE A 51 -2.76 8.04 9.00
C ILE A 51 -3.78 7.60 7.95
N GLY A 52 -4.24 6.36 8.03
CA GLY A 52 -5.23 5.82 7.11
C GLY A 52 -5.50 4.35 7.33
N ARG A 53 -6.21 3.74 6.38
CA ARG A 53 -6.49 2.31 6.33
C ARG A 53 -6.28 1.77 4.92
N ALA A 54 -5.69 0.59 4.80
CA ALA A 54 -5.68 -0.17 3.56
C ALA A 54 -6.81 -1.19 3.59
N GLN A 55 -7.77 -1.03 2.68
CA GLN A 55 -9.01 -1.78 2.66
C GLN A 55 -9.22 -2.43 1.30
N GLY A 56 -9.69 -3.67 1.28
CA GLY A 56 -9.94 -4.41 0.04
C GLY A 56 -9.70 -5.89 0.22
N LEU A 57 -9.05 -6.51 -0.76
CA LEU A 57 -8.73 -7.92 -0.74
C LEU A 57 -7.36 -8.22 -1.35
N TYR A 58 -6.84 -9.40 -0.99
CA TYR A 58 -5.78 -10.04 -1.75
C TYR A 58 -6.07 -11.52 -1.97
N ALA A 59 -5.55 -12.04 -3.08
CA ALA A 59 -5.68 -13.46 -3.43
C ALA A 59 -4.31 -14.08 -3.68
N ILE A 60 -4.07 -15.29 -3.17
CA ILE A 60 -2.90 -16.08 -3.55
C ILE A 60 -3.07 -16.50 -5.01
N SER A 61 -2.33 -15.85 -5.91
CA SER A 61 -2.53 -15.92 -7.36
C SER A 61 -1.48 -16.73 -8.11
N SER A 62 -0.45 -17.23 -7.41
CA SER A 62 0.60 -18.09 -7.97
C SER A 62 0.41 -19.55 -7.58
N GLN A 63 0.61 -20.47 -8.53
CA GLN A 63 0.56 -21.91 -8.32
C GLN A 63 1.94 -22.56 -8.12
N GLN A 64 3.01 -21.94 -8.62
CA GLN A 64 4.32 -22.56 -8.72
C GLN A 64 5.41 -21.61 -8.27
N ASN A 65 6.35 -22.12 -7.46
CA ASN A 65 7.67 -21.56 -7.15
C ASN A 65 7.73 -20.11 -6.63
N GLU A 66 6.60 -19.52 -6.22
CA GLU A 66 6.55 -18.18 -5.63
C GLU A 66 5.23 -17.97 -4.87
N LEU A 67 5.28 -17.37 -3.69
CA LEU A 67 4.10 -16.84 -3.01
C LEU A 67 3.81 -15.43 -3.55
N SER A 68 2.76 -15.30 -4.35
CA SER A 68 2.38 -14.04 -5.00
C SER A 68 0.92 -13.69 -4.73
N LEU A 69 0.69 -12.47 -4.28
CA LEU A 69 -0.64 -11.93 -4.03
C LEU A 69 -1.09 -11.10 -5.22
N LEU A 70 -2.33 -11.25 -5.64
CA LEU A 70 -3.03 -10.21 -6.41
C LEU A 70 -3.67 -9.27 -5.40
N MET A 71 -3.18 -8.04 -5.33
CA MET A 71 -3.71 -6.99 -4.47
C MET A 71 -4.83 -6.25 -5.20
N THR A 72 -5.94 -6.00 -4.53
CA THR A 72 -7.02 -5.12 -4.98
C THR A 72 -7.51 -4.34 -3.77
N LEU A 73 -6.93 -3.17 -3.56
CA LEU A 73 -7.15 -2.40 -2.33
C LEU A 73 -7.07 -0.90 -2.55
N THR A 74 -7.66 -0.17 -1.60
CA THR A 74 -7.60 1.28 -1.49
C THR A 74 -6.85 1.67 -0.22
N TYR A 75 -5.95 2.64 -0.33
CA TYR A 75 -5.37 3.34 0.81
C TYR A 75 -6.24 4.57 1.09
N ASN A 76 -7.00 4.52 2.17
CA ASN A 76 -7.95 5.56 2.59
C ASN A 76 -7.32 6.40 3.70
N PHE A 77 -6.98 7.64 3.40
CA PHE A 77 -6.31 8.54 4.35
C PHE A 77 -7.33 9.21 5.27
N VAL A 78 -7.02 9.27 6.58
CA VAL A 78 -7.94 9.78 7.62
C VAL A 78 -7.35 10.94 8.42
N SER A 79 -6.14 11.38 8.09
CA SER A 79 -5.48 12.48 8.78
C SER A 79 -4.57 13.27 7.85
N GLY A 80 -4.11 14.44 8.33
CA GLY A 80 -3.27 15.36 7.57
C GLY A 80 -3.99 15.97 6.36
N ILE A 81 -3.19 16.49 5.43
CA ILE A 81 -3.67 17.17 4.21
C ILE A 81 -4.40 16.24 3.22
N TYR A 82 -4.28 14.93 3.41
CA TYR A 82 -4.89 13.92 2.54
C TYR A 82 -6.18 13.33 3.11
N ASN A 83 -6.64 13.81 4.28
CA ASN A 83 -7.84 13.29 4.93
C ASN A 83 -9.04 13.26 3.97
N GLY A 84 -9.70 12.10 3.89
CA GLY A 84 -10.85 11.86 3.01
C GLY A 84 -10.49 11.55 1.55
N SER A 85 -9.20 11.53 1.20
CA SER A 85 -8.71 11.11 -0.12
C SER A 85 -8.24 9.66 -0.10
N SER A 86 -8.12 9.05 -1.27
CA SER A 86 -7.63 7.67 -1.39
C SER A 86 -6.81 7.40 -2.64
N LEU A 87 -5.96 6.37 -2.56
CA LEU A 87 -5.24 5.78 -3.71
C LEU A 87 -5.74 4.35 -3.94
N SER A 88 -5.86 3.93 -5.18
CA SER A 88 -6.27 2.57 -5.57
C SER A 88 -5.10 1.79 -6.16
N ILE A 89 -4.91 0.56 -5.68
CA ILE A 89 -3.90 -0.39 -6.17
C ILE A 89 -4.60 -1.63 -6.72
N VAL A 90 -4.21 -2.04 -7.92
CA VAL A 90 -4.54 -3.34 -8.50
C VAL A 90 -3.29 -3.94 -9.11
N GLY A 91 -2.65 -4.89 -8.44
CA GLY A 91 -1.31 -5.31 -8.81
C GLY A 91 -0.84 -6.62 -8.23
N ARG A 92 0.16 -7.21 -8.89
CA ARG A 92 0.86 -8.40 -8.42
C ARG A 92 1.86 -8.00 -7.33
N ASN A 93 1.92 -8.78 -6.27
CA ASN A 93 2.75 -8.55 -5.09
C ASN A 93 3.47 -9.86 -4.70
N PRO A 94 4.66 -10.12 -5.28
CA PRO A 94 5.48 -11.29 -4.95
C PRO A 94 6.15 -11.08 -3.60
N VAL A 95 5.53 -11.55 -2.52
CA VAL A 95 5.91 -11.16 -1.14
C VAL A 95 7.30 -11.62 -0.68
N MET A 96 7.90 -12.56 -1.40
CA MET A 96 9.28 -13.02 -1.17
C MET A 96 10.34 -12.05 -1.71
N ASN A 97 9.96 -11.10 -2.57
CA ASN A 97 10.87 -10.07 -3.07
C ASN A 97 11.03 -8.95 -2.04
N GLU A 98 12.26 -8.46 -1.90
CA GLU A 98 12.61 -7.38 -0.96
C GLU A 98 11.84 -6.10 -1.26
N VAL A 99 11.77 -5.71 -2.55
CA VAL A 99 11.04 -4.54 -3.04
C VAL A 99 10.02 -4.97 -4.07
N ARG A 100 8.79 -4.50 -3.92
CA ARG A 100 7.66 -4.91 -4.74
C ARG A 100 6.95 -3.68 -5.28
N GLU A 101 6.97 -3.52 -6.58
CA GLU A 101 6.28 -2.44 -7.27
C GLU A 101 4.83 -2.85 -7.60
N MET A 102 3.87 -1.99 -7.26
CA MET A 102 2.47 -2.17 -7.59
C MET A 102 1.91 -0.89 -8.22
N PRO A 103 1.11 -0.98 -9.28
CA PRO A 103 0.59 0.21 -9.96
C PRO A 103 -0.47 0.92 -9.11
N VAL A 104 -0.36 2.24 -9.04
CA VAL A 104 -1.45 3.14 -8.66
C VAL A 104 -2.32 3.33 -9.87
N VAL A 105 -3.53 2.79 -9.81
CA VAL A 105 -4.49 2.77 -10.93
C VAL A 105 -5.52 3.91 -10.85
N GLY A 106 -5.50 4.69 -9.77
CA GLY A 106 -6.43 5.79 -9.57
C GLY A 106 -6.38 6.36 -8.15
N GLY A 107 -7.22 7.36 -7.91
CA GLY A 107 -7.41 7.94 -6.59
C GLY A 107 -8.65 8.84 -6.52
N THR A 108 -8.99 9.25 -5.30
CA THR A 108 -10.12 10.14 -4.98
C THR A 108 -9.63 11.38 -4.24
N GLY A 109 -10.50 12.38 -4.11
CA GLY A 109 -10.17 13.64 -3.44
C GLY A 109 -9.00 14.34 -4.12
N VAL A 110 -7.96 14.65 -3.35
CA VAL A 110 -6.73 15.30 -3.85
C VAL A 110 -5.95 14.42 -4.83
N PHE A 111 -6.19 13.10 -4.83
CA PHE A 111 -5.57 12.14 -5.75
C PHE A 111 -6.44 11.82 -6.97
N ARG A 112 -7.39 12.68 -7.31
CA ARG A 112 -8.19 12.50 -8.54
C ARG A 112 -7.25 12.43 -9.76
N LEU A 113 -7.50 11.47 -10.65
CA LEU A 113 -6.67 11.17 -11.83
C LEU A 113 -5.22 10.72 -11.51
N ALA A 114 -4.94 10.32 -10.26
CA ALA A 114 -3.64 9.77 -9.88
C ALA A 114 -3.28 8.53 -10.71
N ARG A 115 -2.03 8.49 -11.17
CA ARG A 115 -1.37 7.34 -11.79
C ARG A 115 0.05 7.24 -11.26
N GLY A 116 0.63 6.07 -11.16
CA GLY A 116 1.98 5.91 -10.63
C GLY A 116 2.23 4.52 -10.09
N PHE A 117 3.07 4.41 -9.07
CA PHE A 117 3.40 3.14 -8.46
C PHE A 117 3.64 3.26 -6.95
N ALA A 118 3.47 2.14 -6.26
CA ALA A 118 3.82 1.96 -4.86
C ALA A 118 4.96 0.95 -4.76
N LEU A 119 5.95 1.22 -3.92
CA LEU A 119 7.02 0.31 -3.55
C LEU A 119 6.75 -0.21 -2.14
N ALA A 120 6.54 -1.51 -2.02
CA ALA A 120 6.33 -2.19 -0.75
C ALA A 120 7.58 -2.94 -0.30
N LYS A 121 7.89 -2.85 0.99
CA LYS A 121 8.95 -3.60 1.70
C LYS A 121 8.36 -4.23 2.96
N THR A 122 8.66 -5.50 3.20
CA THR A 122 8.20 -6.18 4.42
C THR A 122 9.13 -5.82 5.58
N HIS A 123 8.59 -5.24 6.65
CA HIS A 123 9.36 -4.90 7.85
C HIS A 123 9.35 -6.04 8.88
N SER A 124 8.19 -6.70 9.04
CA SER A 124 8.04 -7.91 9.86
C SER A 124 6.88 -8.75 9.30
N MET A 125 6.61 -9.93 9.89
CA MET A 125 5.57 -10.85 9.37
C MET A 125 4.19 -10.19 9.22
N ASP A 126 3.81 -9.33 10.17
CA ASP A 126 2.50 -8.64 10.16
C ASP A 126 2.61 -7.19 9.65
N GLN A 127 3.77 -6.77 9.14
CA GLN A 127 4.05 -5.37 8.87
C GLN A 127 4.72 -5.12 7.53
N VAL A 128 4.09 -4.23 6.76
CA VAL A 128 4.58 -3.78 5.46
C VAL A 128 4.76 -2.27 5.49
N VAL A 129 5.89 -1.80 4.98
CA VAL A 129 6.14 -0.39 4.70
C VAL A 129 5.87 -0.17 3.22
N ASP A 130 4.96 0.77 2.91
CA ASP A 130 4.60 1.14 1.55
C ASP A 130 5.03 2.58 1.29
N ILE A 131 5.72 2.80 0.18
CA ILE A 131 6.13 4.11 -0.34
C ILE A 131 5.35 4.35 -1.62
N PHE A 132 4.77 5.54 -1.81
CA PHE A 132 3.99 5.87 -3.00
C PHE A 132 4.68 6.94 -3.83
N GLU A 133 4.82 6.68 -5.13
CA GLU A 133 5.14 7.70 -6.11
C GLU A 133 3.91 7.91 -7.00
N VAL A 134 3.32 9.10 -6.89
CA VAL A 134 2.05 9.43 -7.55
C VAL A 134 2.29 10.59 -8.51
N PHE A 135 1.84 10.41 -9.75
CA PHE A 135 1.82 11.42 -10.79
C PHE A 135 0.36 11.86 -11.01
N SER A 136 0.10 13.16 -10.93
CA SER A 136 -1.18 13.74 -11.36
C SER A 136 -1.14 13.98 -12.87
N GLY A 137 -2.28 13.78 -13.52
CA GLY A 137 -2.45 14.07 -14.94
C GLY A 137 -3.56 15.08 -15.13
N GLU A 138 -3.16 16.34 -15.35
CA GLU A 138 -3.78 17.38 -16.19
C GLU A 138 -3.24 18.74 -15.68
N ASP A 139 -2.33 19.32 -16.46
CA ASP A 139 -1.87 20.72 -16.36
C ASP A 139 -1.20 21.18 -15.05
N GLY A 140 0.02 20.66 -14.85
CA GLY A 140 1.18 21.52 -14.65
C GLY A 140 1.46 22.13 -13.28
N ASP A 141 0.46 22.60 -12.51
CA ASP A 141 0.73 23.43 -11.32
C ASP A 141 0.06 22.88 -10.06
N PHE A 142 0.89 22.42 -9.13
CA PHE A 142 0.54 22.24 -7.73
C PHE A 142 1.49 23.11 -6.89
N GLU A 143 0.93 24.07 -6.18
CA GLU A 143 1.65 24.87 -5.18
C GLU A 143 1.77 24.04 -3.90
N ILE A 144 3.00 23.74 -3.48
CA ILE A 144 3.29 23.02 -2.24
C ILE A 144 3.47 24.05 -1.13
N GLU A 145 2.54 24.11 -0.17
CA GLU A 145 2.70 24.90 1.05
C GLU A 145 3.51 24.13 2.11
N TRP A 146 4.48 24.83 2.71
CA TRP A 146 5.38 24.32 3.73
C TRP A 146 4.81 24.53 5.14
N PHE A 147 4.57 23.46 5.89
CA PHE A 147 4.49 23.55 7.36
C PHE A 147 5.25 22.41 8.05
N GLY A 148 6.30 22.78 8.78
CA GLY A 148 6.74 22.08 9.98
C GLY A 148 7.46 20.72 9.84
N ARG A 149 8.80 20.77 9.80
CA ARG A 149 9.76 19.80 10.38
C ARG A 149 9.66 18.31 9.98
N TRP A 150 9.29 17.99 8.74
CA TRP A 150 9.59 16.69 8.12
C TRP A 150 10.15 16.90 6.70
N MET A 151 11.29 16.27 6.40
CA MET A 151 11.99 16.45 5.12
C MET A 151 11.29 15.64 4.02
N VAL A 152 10.61 16.35 3.12
CA VAL A 152 10.38 15.92 1.74
C VAL A 152 11.64 16.29 0.95
N SER A 153 12.27 15.34 0.26
CA SER A 153 13.45 15.65 -0.58
C SER A 153 13.00 16.40 -1.83
N GLY A 154 13.65 17.55 -2.09
CA GLY A 154 13.27 18.51 -3.13
C GLY A 154 13.54 18.12 -4.58
N VAL A 155 13.10 19.02 -5.46
CA VAL A 155 13.12 18.95 -6.94
C VAL A 155 14.51 19.29 -7.51
N GLY A 156 14.95 18.51 -8.49
CA GLY A 156 15.99 18.91 -9.44
C GLY A 156 15.41 19.07 -10.84
N ARG A 157 15.59 20.24 -11.48
CA ARG A 157 15.30 20.40 -12.91
C ARG A 157 16.39 19.73 -13.73
N HIS A 158 16.06 18.65 -14.45
CA HIS A 158 16.78 18.26 -15.65
C HIS A 158 15.78 18.07 -16.79
N GLY A 159 15.77 19.02 -17.73
CA GLY A 159 15.19 18.94 -19.07
C GLY A 159 13.80 18.30 -19.25
N GLY A 160 12.75 19.15 -19.29
CA GLY A 160 11.51 18.81 -20.01
C GLY A 160 10.35 18.22 -19.20
N GLY A 161 9.78 19.02 -18.30
CA GLY A 161 8.34 19.04 -17.97
C GLY A 161 7.63 17.74 -17.57
N ARG A 162 7.71 17.35 -16.28
CA ARG A 162 6.64 16.66 -15.54
C ARG A 162 6.74 17.02 -14.05
N SER A 163 5.61 17.35 -13.43
CA SER A 163 5.50 17.54 -11.97
C SER A 163 5.39 16.17 -11.29
N GLN A 164 6.24 15.92 -10.29
CA GLN A 164 6.27 14.69 -9.50
C GLN A 164 5.80 14.99 -8.06
N VAL A 165 4.94 14.14 -7.50
CA VAL A 165 4.66 14.12 -6.05
C VAL A 165 5.30 12.85 -5.48
N ILE A 166 6.41 13.02 -4.77
CA ILE A 166 7.09 11.95 -4.05
C ILE A 166 6.47 11.86 -2.65
N ILE A 167 5.68 10.82 -2.38
CA ILE A 167 5.26 10.48 -1.01
C ILE A 167 6.24 9.43 -0.49
N SER A 168 7.46 9.88 -0.15
CA SER A 168 8.49 9.03 0.42
C SER A 168 8.28 8.85 1.92
N TRP A 169 7.99 7.62 2.33
CA TRP A 169 8.14 7.17 3.71
C TRP A 169 9.55 6.63 3.91
N MET A 170 10.46 7.44 4.45
CA MET A 170 11.78 6.98 4.90
C MET A 170 11.95 7.32 6.38
N SER A 171 12.06 6.29 7.21
CA SER A 171 12.70 6.42 8.52
C SER A 171 14.16 6.79 8.29
N SER A 172 14.57 7.99 8.71
CA SER A 172 15.99 8.30 8.88
C SER A 172 16.53 7.52 10.08
N TRP A 173 17.73 6.96 9.92
CA TRP A 173 18.57 6.41 10.98
C TRP A 173 18.66 7.32 12.21
#